data_AF-A0A0S3TQI0-F1
#
_entry.id   AF-A0A0S3TQI0-F1
#
_cell.length_a   1.000
_cell.length_b   1.000
_cell.length_c   1.000
_cell.angle_alpha   90.00
_cell.angle_beta   90.00
_cell.angle_gamma   90.00
#
_symmetry.space_group_name_H-M   'P 1'
#
loop_
_entity.id
_entity.type
_entity.pdbx_description
1 polymer ?
#
loop_
_entity_poly.entity_id
_entity_poly.type
_entity_poly.pdbx_seq_one_letter_code
_entity_poly.pdbx_strand_id
1 'polypeptide(L)' 'MVEPRQPITTVNFIDEYCQIYENIFPEVRSFEAFKYLHMGMVSDIKRKTLPSENNC' A
#
# COMPACT_ATOMS: atom_id res chain seq x y z
N MET A 1 -8.89 11.61 25.00
CA MET A 1 -8.36 10.38 24.36
C MET A 1 -8.89 10.35 22.95
N VAL A 2 -8.03 10.20 21.95
CA VAL A 2 -8.46 10.01 20.55
C VAL A 2 -8.76 8.52 20.40
N GLU A 3 -9.96 8.19 19.91
CA GLU A 3 -10.33 6.81 19.65
C GLU A 3 -9.39 6.18 18.60
N PRO A 4 -8.88 4.95 18.82
CA PRO A 4 -8.07 4.25 17.83
C PRO A 4 -8.87 4.08 16.53
N ARG A 5 -8.28 4.46 15.40
CA ARG A 5 -8.93 4.31 14.10
C ARG A 5 -9.03 2.83 13.76
N GLN A 6 -10.21 2.39 13.34
CA GLN A 6 -10.40 1.01 12.89
C GLN A 6 -9.69 0.81 11.53
N PRO A 7 -8.97 -0.30 11.34
CA PRO A 7 -8.26 -0.56 10.10
C PRO A 7 -9.24 -0.82 8.95
N ILE A 8 -8.97 -0.24 7.78
CA ILE A 8 -9.76 -0.47 6.57
C ILE A 8 -9.31 -1.77 5.88
N THR A 9 -10.28 -2.65 5.58
CA THR A 9 -10.08 -3.89 4.79
C THR A 9 -9.82 -3.56 3.32
N THR A 10 -8.88 -4.28 2.69
CA THR A 10 -8.57 -4.11 1.26
C THR A 10 -8.91 -5.39 0.49
N VAL A 11 -8.08 -5.80 -0.47
CA VAL A 11 -8.24 -7.09 -1.16
C VAL A 11 -7.65 -8.18 -0.27
N ASN A 12 -8.37 -9.28 -0.05
CA ASN A 12 -8.01 -10.32 0.92
C ASN A 12 -6.56 -10.80 0.84
N PHE A 13 -6.02 -11.04 -0.37
CA PHE A 13 -4.65 -11.52 -0.49
C PHE A 13 -3.60 -10.47 -0.04
N ILE A 14 -3.90 -9.17 -0.20
CA ILE A 14 -3.06 -8.07 0.28
C ILE A 14 -3.16 -7.99 1.79
N ASP A 15 -4.37 -8.12 2.34
CA ASP A 15 -4.60 -8.10 3.78
C ASP A 15 -3.84 -9.24 4.47
N GLU A 16 -3.97 -10.48 3.96
CA GLU A 16 -3.27 -11.66 4.47
C GLU A 16 -1.74 -11.51 4.38
N TYR A 17 -1.23 -11.01 3.24
CA TYR A 17 0.20 -10.79 3.06
C TYR A 17 0.72 -9.68 3.99
N CYS A 18 0.00 -8.56 4.10
CA CYS A 18 0.45 -7.43 4.91
C CYS A 18 0.35 -7.70 6.42
N GLN A 19 -0.55 -8.59 6.86
CA GLN A 19 -0.78 -8.89 8.28
C GLN A 19 0.50 -9.29 9.03
N ILE A 20 1.44 -10.00 8.38
CA ILE A 20 2.70 -10.41 9.00
C ILE A 20 3.61 -9.21 9.35
N TYR A 21 3.37 -8.05 8.75
CA TYR A 21 4.13 -6.82 8.95
C TYR A 21 3.45 -5.82 9.90
N GLU A 22 2.25 -6.12 10.43
CA GLU A 22 1.49 -5.19 11.28
C GLU A 22 2.31 -4.67 12.46
N ASN A 23 3.02 -5.57 13.15
CA ASN A 23 3.82 -5.25 14.34
C ASN A 23 5.05 -4.36 14.06
N ILE A 24 5.38 -4.08 12.80
CA ILE A 24 6.46 -3.17 12.42
C ILE A 24 5.99 -1.72 12.49
N PHE A 25 4.69 -1.48 12.32
CA PHE A 25 4.14 -0.13 12.24
C PHE A 25 3.57 0.29 13.60
N PRO A 26 4.11 1.35 14.23
CA PRO A 26 3.57 1.85 15.49
C PRO A 26 2.22 2.58 15.30
N GLU A 27 1.92 2.99 14.07
CA GLU A 27 0.70 3.73 13.73
C GLU A 27 -0.15 2.95 12.71
N VAL A 28 -1.45 2.79 13.02
CA VAL A 28 -2.44 2.15 12.12
C VAL A 28 -2.43 2.79 10.73
N ARG A 29 -2.31 4.12 10.65
CA ARG A 29 -2.28 4.85 9.38
C ARG A 29 -1.09 4.46 8.50
N SER A 30 0.08 4.24 9.11
CA SER A 30 1.28 3.85 8.38
C SER A 30 1.15 2.42 7.84
N PHE A 31 0.51 1.54 8.60
CA PHE A 31 0.17 0.20 8.14
C PHE A 31 -0.86 0.22 6.99
N GLU A 32 -1.89 1.06 7.07
CA GLU A 32 -2.85 1.23 5.98
C GLU A 32 -2.20 1.76 4.70
N ALA A 33 -1.31 2.76 4.81
CA ALA A 33 -0.56 3.28 3.68
C ALA A 33 0.29 2.19 3.00
N PHE A 34 0.88 1.29 3.79
CA PHE A 34 1.63 0.14 3.29
C PHE A 34 0.75 -0.83 2.48
N LYS A 35 -0.48 -1.10 2.94
CA LYS A 35 -1.46 -1.92 2.20
C LYS A 35 -1.86 -1.25 0.88
N TYR A 36 -2.13 0.05 0.89
CA TYR A 36 -2.45 0.80 -0.33
C TYR A 36 -1.30 0.83 -1.34
N LEU A 37 -0.04 0.86 -0.88
CA LEU A 37 1.12 0.74 -1.75
C LEU A 37 1.10 -0.59 -2.51
N HIS A 38 0.88 -1.70 -1.81
CA HIS A 38 0.79 -3.04 -2.42
C HIS A 38 -0.37 -3.13 -3.40
N MET A 39 -1.52 -2.57 -3.05
CA MET A 39 -2.66 -2.46 -3.96
C MET A 39 -2.30 -1.70 -5.23
N GLY A 40 -1.60 -0.57 -5.12
CA GLY A 40 -1.12 0.19 -6.27
C GLY A 40 -0.09 -0.56 -7.12
N MET A 41 0.75 -1.40 -6.50
CA MET A 41 1.73 -2.24 -7.20
C MET A 41 1.08 -3.40 -7.98
N VAL A 42 0.06 -4.03 -7.40
CA VAL A 42 -0.62 -5.17 -8.05
C VAL A 42 -1.69 -4.71 -9.03
N SER A 43 -2.22 -3.50 -8.86
CA SER A 43 -3.22 -2.97 -9.79
C SER A 43 -2.71 -2.89 -11.23
N ASP A 44 -3.57 -3.22 -12.18
CA ASP A 44 -3.36 -3.07 -13.63
C ASP A 44 -3.52 -1.60 -14.09
N ILE A 45 -3.05 -0.65 -13.26
CA ILE A 45 -3.08 0.77 -13.59
C ILE A 45 -1.94 1.09 -14.56
N LYS A 46 -2.25 1.83 -15.63
CA LYS A 46 -1.26 2.32 -16.58
C LYS A 46 -0.23 3.20 -15.85
N ARG A 47 1.00 2.69 -15.71
CA ARG A 47 2.11 3.42 -15.08
C ARG A 47 2.72 4.40 -16.06
N LYS A 48 3.12 5.56 -15.55
CA LYS A 48 3.97 6.49 -16.31
C LYS A 48 5.34 5.85 -16.44
N THR A 49 5.80 5.67 -17.66
CA THR A 49 7.20 5.34 -17.94
C THR A 49 7.98 6.63 -18.04
N LEU A 50 9.25 6.60 -17.62
CA LEU A 50 10.15 7.69 -17.95
C LEU A 50 10.26 7.75 -19.49
N PRO A 51 10.27 8.94 -20.10
CA PRO A 51 10.59 9.05 -21.52
C PRO A 51 11.99 8.47 -21.72
N SER A 52 12.14 7.59 -22.72
CA SER A 52 13.47 7.19 -23.16
C SER A 52 14.21 8.45 -23.62
N GLU A 53 15.39 8.70 -23.08
CA GLU A 53 16.32 9.74 -23.55
C GLU A 53 16.87 9.35 -24.93
N ASN A 54 16.01 9.29 -25.94
CA ASN A 54 16.43 9.17 -27.34
C ASN A 54 16.44 10.58 -27.93
N ASN A 55 17.46 11.36 -27.56
CA ASN A 55 17.92 12.47 -28.39
C ASN A 55 18.75 11.87 -29.53
N CYS A 56 18.08 11.48 -30.63
CA CYS A 56 18.66 11.31 -31.96
C CYS A 56 17.63 11.73 -33.00
#